data_AF-A0A8S9LVY8-F1
#
_entry.id   AF-A0A8S9LVY8-F1
#
_cell.length_a   1.000
_cell.length_b   1.000
_cell.length_c   1.000
_cell.angle_alpha   90.00
_cell.angle_beta   90.00
_cell.angle_gamma   90.00
#
_symmetry.space_group_name_H-M   'P 1'
#
loop_
_entity.id
_entity.type
_entity.pdbx_description
1 polymer ?
#
loop_
_entity_poly.entity_id
_entity_poly.type
_entity_poly.pdbx_seq_one_letter_code
_entity_poly.pdbx_strand_id
1 'polypeptide(L)'
;MLKVGGRLHRTEQIHGATVSRMKLTKANNTVIATTSRLEWPCSTGQSYYGRGPIMLSWNYNYGPCGRDLGLDLLDNPALASSDPVIAFKTAIWFWMTPQAPKPSCHDVITGQWQPSAADIAAGRLPGYGLITNIINGGLECSGRNVPQVQDRISFYTRYCGDEIFGVDPGSNLDCDKQRPFNEGSNVFLDAAI
;
A
#
# COMPACT_ATOMS: atom_id res chain seq x y z
N MET A 1 39.00 28.56 -47.21
CA MET A 1 37.91 27.61 -47.51
C MET A 1 38.29 26.27 -46.87
N LEU A 2 37.81 26.03 -45.65
CA LEU A 2 38.27 24.93 -44.78
C LEU A 2 37.56 23.61 -45.15
N LYS A 3 38.35 22.55 -45.29
CA LYS A 3 37.92 21.14 -45.48
C LYS A 3 37.68 20.48 -44.12
N VAL A 4 36.54 19.81 -43.97
CA VAL A 4 36.27 18.69 -43.03
C VAL A 4 35.21 17.83 -43.76
N GLY A 5 35.33 16.53 -44.02
CA GLY A 5 35.95 15.43 -43.28
C GLY A 5 34.84 14.49 -42.79
N GLY A 6 34.27 13.63 -43.66
CA GLY A 6 33.22 12.68 -43.31
C GLY A 6 33.70 11.24 -43.49
N ARG A 7 33.73 10.45 -42.41
CA ARG A 7 34.18 9.06 -42.35
C ARG A 7 33.06 8.15 -41.85
N LEU A 8 32.92 7.02 -42.55
CA LEU A 8 32.27 5.74 -42.25
C LEU A 8 31.30 5.62 -41.06
N HIS A 9 30.08 5.16 -41.36
CA HIS A 9 29.21 4.46 -40.42
C HIS A 9 29.81 3.08 -40.07
N ARG A 10 30.09 2.88 -38.78
CA ARG A 10 30.22 1.57 -38.13
C ARG A 10 29.11 1.48 -37.08
N THR A 11 28.34 0.41 -37.13
CA THR A 11 27.31 0.04 -36.17
C THR A 11 27.97 -0.47 -34.89
N GLU A 12 27.74 0.22 -33.76
CA GLU A 12 27.99 -0.30 -32.41
C GLU A 12 26.73 -0.13 -31.57
N GLN A 13 26.23 -1.25 -31.05
CA GLN A 13 25.24 -1.32 -29.98
C GLN A 13 25.91 -0.96 -28.66
N ILE A 14 25.35 -0.02 -27.88
CA ILE A 14 25.42 -0.02 -26.41
C ILE A 14 24.41 0.97 -25.78
N HIS A 15 23.62 0.42 -24.85
CA HIS A 15 23.09 1.00 -23.60
C HIS A 15 22.90 2.53 -23.47
N GLY A 16 21.66 2.93 -23.16
CA GLY A 16 21.37 4.20 -22.49
C GLY A 16 19.99 4.77 -22.83
N ALA A 17 18.95 4.38 -22.08
CA ALA A 17 17.68 5.09 -22.15
C ALA A 17 17.81 6.46 -21.47
N THR A 18 17.99 7.49 -22.28
CA THR A 18 17.98 8.89 -21.87
C THR A 18 16.60 9.28 -21.35
N VAL A 19 16.52 9.78 -20.10
CA VAL A 19 15.31 10.41 -19.57
C VAL A 19 15.10 11.74 -20.30
N SER A 20 14.17 11.77 -21.24
CA SER A 20 13.83 12.99 -21.95
C SER A 20 12.96 13.88 -21.06
N ARG A 21 13.49 15.05 -20.71
CA ARG A 21 12.86 16.10 -19.90
C ARG A 21 11.70 16.71 -20.69
N MET A 22 10.47 16.24 -20.48
CA MET A 22 9.28 16.86 -21.09
C MET A 22 8.93 18.16 -20.36
N LYS A 23 8.96 19.26 -21.11
CA LYS A 23 8.48 20.59 -20.70
C LYS A 23 6.99 20.51 -20.36
N LEU A 24 6.63 20.92 -19.16
CA LEU A 24 5.24 21.11 -18.73
C LEU A 24 4.60 22.23 -19.58
N THR A 25 3.58 21.87 -20.35
CA THR A 25 2.60 22.83 -20.88
C THR A 25 1.24 22.48 -20.29
N LYS A 26 0.60 23.51 -19.73
CA LYS A 26 -0.65 23.43 -18.99
C LYS A 26 -1.81 23.42 -19.97
N ALA A 27 -2.28 22.24 -20.38
CA ALA A 27 -3.64 21.99 -20.87
C ALA A 27 -3.85 20.48 -21.08
N ASN A 28 -5.07 20.04 -20.80
CA ASN A 28 -5.66 18.72 -21.07
C ASN A 28 -5.51 17.68 -19.97
N ASN A 29 -6.66 17.47 -19.34
CA ASN A 29 -7.06 16.62 -18.23
C ASN A 29 -6.79 15.12 -18.44
N THR A 30 -5.62 14.75 -18.94
CA THR A 30 -5.24 13.35 -19.17
C THR A 30 -4.66 12.83 -17.87
N VAL A 31 -5.52 12.22 -17.07
CA VAL A 31 -5.10 11.44 -15.91
C VAL A 31 -4.09 10.42 -16.42
N ILE A 32 -2.82 10.56 -16.04
CA ILE A 32 -1.80 9.56 -16.32
C ILE A 32 -2.23 8.31 -15.55
N ALA A 33 -2.88 7.38 -16.25
CA ALA A 33 -3.26 6.09 -15.72
C ALA A 33 -1.95 5.32 -15.46
N THR A 34 -1.52 5.29 -14.21
CA THR A 34 -0.60 4.26 -13.74
C THR A 34 -1.28 2.92 -14.02
N THR A 35 -0.55 1.96 -14.55
CA THR A 35 -1.08 0.68 -15.09
C THR A 35 -2.04 -0.08 -14.17
N SER A 36 -1.97 0.12 -12.85
CA SER A 36 -2.93 -0.42 -11.86
C SER A 36 -4.36 0.12 -11.98
N ARG A 37 -4.56 1.30 -12.58
CA ARG A 37 -5.89 1.95 -12.69
C ARG A 37 -6.74 1.43 -13.84
N LEU A 38 -6.15 0.75 -14.82
CA LEU A 38 -6.87 0.20 -15.97
C LEU A 38 -7.54 -1.14 -15.67
N GLU A 39 -6.96 -1.94 -14.76
CA GLU A 39 -7.48 -3.26 -14.42
C GLU A 39 -8.79 -3.18 -13.61
N TRP A 40 -8.93 -2.16 -12.77
CA TRP A 40 -10.09 -1.95 -11.90
C TRP A 40 -10.76 -0.61 -12.19
N PRO A 41 -11.43 -0.44 -13.35
CA PRO A 41 -12.04 0.83 -13.71
C PRO A 41 -13.13 1.22 -12.72
N CYS A 42 -13.27 2.51 -12.42
CA CYS A 42 -14.36 2.98 -11.57
C CYS A 42 -15.70 2.76 -12.26
N SER A 43 -16.62 2.09 -11.59
CA SER A 43 -18.00 1.92 -12.05
C SER A 43 -18.75 3.25 -12.03
N THR A 44 -19.58 3.48 -13.04
CA THR A 44 -20.28 4.76 -13.20
C THR A 44 -21.23 5.00 -12.02
N GLY A 45 -21.13 6.18 -11.40
CA GLY A 45 -21.94 6.55 -10.25
C GLY A 45 -21.50 5.94 -8.92
N GLN A 46 -20.43 5.13 -8.90
CA GLN A 46 -19.92 4.51 -7.67
C GLN A 46 -18.76 5.29 -7.06
N SER A 47 -18.64 5.18 -5.73
CA SER A 47 -17.58 5.81 -4.93
C SER A 47 -16.92 4.79 -4.00
N TYR A 48 -15.59 4.83 -3.94
CA TYR A 48 -14.76 3.87 -3.20
C TYR A 48 -14.11 4.52 -1.97
N TYR A 49 -14.89 5.23 -1.15
CA TYR A 49 -14.44 5.70 0.16
C TYR A 49 -14.38 4.54 1.17
N GLY A 50 -13.78 4.78 2.34
CA GLY A 50 -13.58 3.79 3.38
C GLY A 50 -14.88 3.15 3.88
N ARG A 51 -14.93 1.81 3.88
CA ARG A 51 -16.03 1.01 4.44
C ARG A 51 -15.52 -0.19 5.23
N GLY A 52 -16.34 -0.65 6.17
CA GLY A 52 -16.04 -1.81 7.00
C GLY A 52 -14.89 -1.59 8.00
N PRO A 53 -14.49 -2.63 8.74
CA PRO A 53 -13.55 -2.52 9.85
C PRO A 53 -12.15 -2.02 9.46
N ILE A 54 -11.68 -2.30 8.24
CA ILE A 54 -10.37 -1.84 7.74
C ILE A 54 -10.45 -0.53 6.95
N MET A 55 -11.63 0.08 6.85
CA MET A 55 -11.88 1.26 6.03
C MET A 55 -11.46 1.07 4.57
N LEU A 56 -11.77 -0.09 3.97
CA LEU A 56 -11.37 -0.45 2.61
C LEU A 56 -11.71 0.70 1.64
N SER A 57 -10.69 1.23 0.98
CA SER A 57 -10.78 2.42 0.12
C SER A 57 -10.18 2.15 -1.25
N TRP A 58 -10.63 2.90 -2.27
CA TRP A 58 -10.18 2.88 -3.66
C TRP A 58 -10.59 1.67 -4.51
N ASN A 59 -10.96 1.94 -5.77
CA ASN A 59 -11.32 0.94 -6.78
C ASN A 59 -10.29 -0.18 -6.92
N TYR A 60 -8.99 0.14 -6.84
CA TYR A 60 -7.91 -0.85 -6.93
C TYR A 60 -7.78 -1.76 -5.71
N ASN A 61 -8.51 -1.51 -4.61
CA ASN A 61 -8.68 -2.46 -3.51
C ASN A 61 -10.03 -3.17 -3.57
N TYR A 62 -11.12 -2.47 -3.90
CA TYR A 62 -12.45 -3.09 -4.04
C TYR A 62 -12.50 -4.14 -5.16
N GLY A 63 -11.82 -3.88 -6.29
CA GLY A 63 -11.72 -4.80 -7.41
C GLY A 63 -11.12 -6.16 -7.05
N PRO A 64 -9.85 -6.25 -6.62
CA PRO A 64 -9.23 -7.52 -6.25
C PRO A 64 -9.88 -8.16 -5.03
N CYS A 65 -10.34 -7.38 -4.03
CA CYS A 65 -11.11 -7.90 -2.89
C CYS A 65 -12.40 -8.59 -3.36
N GLY A 66 -13.16 -7.96 -4.26
CA GLY A 66 -14.36 -8.54 -4.85
C GLY A 66 -14.06 -9.83 -5.60
N ARG A 67 -13.03 -9.81 -6.47
CA ARG A 67 -12.58 -10.99 -7.21
C ARG A 67 -12.27 -12.17 -6.28
N ASP A 68 -11.46 -11.94 -5.25
CA ASP A 68 -10.98 -13.01 -4.36
C ASP A 68 -12.09 -13.56 -3.44
N LEU A 69 -13.09 -12.73 -3.12
CA LEU A 69 -14.24 -13.13 -2.31
C LEU A 69 -15.42 -13.67 -3.14
N GLY A 70 -15.35 -13.60 -4.49
CA GLY A 70 -16.47 -13.95 -5.38
C GLY A 70 -17.64 -12.97 -5.26
N LEU A 71 -17.37 -11.68 -5.02
CA LEU A 71 -18.34 -10.61 -4.82
C LEU A 71 -18.11 -9.49 -5.82
N ASP A 72 -19.18 -8.91 -6.35
CA ASP A 72 -19.09 -7.76 -7.26
C ASP A 72 -18.98 -6.43 -6.49
N LEU A 73 -17.84 -6.25 -5.82
CA LEU A 73 -17.57 -5.07 -5.00
C LEU A 73 -17.18 -3.83 -5.81
N LEU A 74 -16.86 -3.98 -7.10
CA LEU A 74 -16.52 -2.85 -7.96
C LEU A 74 -17.79 -2.11 -8.40
N ASP A 75 -18.83 -2.83 -8.84
CA ASP A 75 -20.13 -2.22 -9.18
C ASP A 75 -21.02 -2.00 -7.95
N ASN A 76 -20.84 -2.78 -6.87
CA ASN A 76 -21.66 -2.69 -5.65
C ASN A 76 -20.84 -2.44 -4.37
N PRO A 77 -20.05 -1.35 -4.28
CA PRO A 77 -19.16 -1.12 -3.14
C PRO A 77 -19.90 -0.89 -1.81
N ALA A 78 -21.19 -0.53 -1.85
CA ALA A 78 -22.02 -0.35 -0.67
C ALA A 78 -22.18 -1.64 0.17
N LEU A 79 -22.02 -2.82 -0.44
CA LEU A 79 -22.07 -4.11 0.25
C LEU A 79 -21.09 -4.20 1.41
N ALA A 80 -19.90 -3.57 1.29
CA ALA A 80 -18.90 -3.51 2.36
C ALA A 80 -19.31 -2.67 3.57
N SER A 81 -20.47 -2.01 3.52
CA SER A 81 -21.05 -1.23 4.63
C SER A 81 -22.48 -1.64 5.00
N SER A 82 -23.21 -2.31 4.10
CA SER A 82 -24.60 -2.73 4.35
C SER A 82 -24.73 -4.20 4.77
N ASP A 83 -23.76 -5.06 4.45
CA ASP A 83 -23.70 -6.45 4.89
C ASP A 83 -22.53 -6.64 5.88
N PRO A 84 -22.81 -6.99 7.15
CA PRO A 84 -21.75 -7.11 8.16
C PRO A 84 -20.79 -8.27 7.88
N VAL A 85 -21.24 -9.36 7.25
CA VAL A 85 -20.37 -10.49 6.89
C VAL A 85 -19.42 -10.07 5.78
N ILE A 86 -19.91 -9.36 4.77
CA ILE A 86 -19.06 -8.81 3.71
C ILE A 86 -18.09 -7.78 4.29
N ALA A 87 -18.54 -6.88 5.16
CA ALA A 87 -17.68 -5.90 5.81
C ALA A 87 -16.51 -6.55 6.56
N PHE A 88 -16.74 -7.63 7.33
CA PHE A 88 -15.64 -8.36 7.96
C PHE A 88 -14.78 -9.14 6.97
N LYS A 89 -15.37 -9.75 5.94
CA LYS A 89 -14.61 -10.43 4.88
C LYS A 89 -13.63 -9.49 4.19
N THR A 90 -13.99 -8.23 3.93
CA THR A 90 -13.07 -7.28 3.30
C THR A 90 -11.89 -6.93 4.21
N ALA A 91 -12.14 -6.78 5.52
CA ALA A 91 -11.08 -6.53 6.51
C ALA A 91 -10.13 -7.72 6.64
N ILE A 92 -10.66 -8.95 6.71
CA ILE A 92 -9.85 -10.17 6.77
C ILE A 92 -9.09 -10.36 5.46
N TRP A 93 -9.73 -10.12 4.30
CA TRP A 93 -9.05 -10.17 3.00
C TRP A 93 -7.83 -9.26 2.98
N PHE A 94 -7.97 -7.99 3.42
CA PHE A 94 -6.82 -7.08 3.49
C PHE A 94 -5.74 -7.62 4.43
N TRP A 95 -6.13 -8.09 5.61
CA TRP A 95 -5.20 -8.64 6.61
C TRP A 95 -4.38 -9.82 6.11
N MET A 96 -4.99 -10.67 5.28
CA MET A 96 -4.40 -11.92 4.76
C MET A 96 -3.67 -11.74 3.42
N THR A 97 -3.89 -10.65 2.70
CA THR A 97 -3.42 -10.50 1.31
C THR A 97 -2.16 -9.63 1.23
N PRO A 98 -1.00 -10.18 0.82
CA PRO A 98 0.19 -9.37 0.59
C PRO A 98 -0.02 -8.44 -0.60
N GLN A 99 0.47 -7.20 -0.48
CA GLN A 99 0.46 -6.20 -1.56
C GLN A 99 1.88 -5.72 -1.80
N ALA A 100 2.59 -6.40 -2.71
CA ALA A 100 4.01 -6.17 -2.93
C ALA A 100 4.34 -4.66 -3.11
N PRO A 101 5.36 -4.14 -2.40
CA PRO A 101 6.35 -4.88 -1.60
C PRO A 101 5.93 -5.24 -0.16
N LYS A 102 4.71 -4.87 0.28
CA LYS A 102 4.21 -5.14 1.64
C LYS A 102 3.91 -6.65 1.79
N PRO A 103 4.33 -7.30 2.89
CA PRO A 103 3.80 -8.62 3.25
C PRO A 103 2.34 -8.51 3.72
N SER A 104 1.68 -9.63 3.97
CA SER A 104 0.39 -9.61 4.66
C SER A 104 0.58 -9.25 6.14
N CYS A 105 -0.42 -8.63 6.76
CA CYS A 105 -0.39 -8.42 8.22
C CYS A 105 -0.34 -9.76 8.97
N HIS A 106 -0.99 -10.78 8.42
CA HIS A 106 -1.00 -12.14 8.94
C HIS A 106 0.40 -12.75 9.03
N ASP A 107 1.20 -12.69 7.97
CA ASP A 107 2.55 -13.28 7.96
C ASP A 107 3.47 -12.58 8.96
N VAL A 108 3.27 -11.27 9.18
CA VAL A 108 4.01 -10.50 10.19
C VAL A 108 3.67 -10.99 11.60
N ILE A 109 2.39 -11.06 11.97
CA ILE A 109 2.00 -11.37 13.35
C ILE A 109 2.18 -12.85 13.70
N THR A 110 2.19 -13.74 12.71
CA THR A 110 2.42 -15.18 12.90
C THR A 110 3.89 -15.58 12.81
N GLY A 111 4.80 -14.61 12.62
CA GLY A 111 6.25 -14.85 12.56
C GLY A 111 6.71 -15.54 11.28
N GLN A 112 5.91 -15.52 10.21
CA GLN A 112 6.22 -16.13 8.92
C GLN A 112 6.96 -15.18 7.97
N TRP A 113 6.84 -13.87 8.17
CA TRP A 113 7.55 -12.88 7.36
C TRP A 113 9.01 -12.72 7.79
N GLN A 114 9.92 -12.94 6.85
CA GLN A 114 11.34 -12.67 7.02
C GLN A 114 11.70 -11.32 6.35
N PRO A 115 12.19 -10.31 7.09
CA PRO A 115 12.57 -9.03 6.50
C PRO A 115 13.72 -9.20 5.51
N SER A 116 13.63 -8.48 4.39
CA SER A 116 14.74 -8.35 3.45
C SER A 116 15.83 -7.41 3.99
N ALA A 117 17.00 -7.39 3.35
CA ALA A 117 18.04 -6.42 3.68
C ALA A 117 17.56 -4.96 3.54
N ALA A 118 16.67 -4.70 2.58
CA ALA A 118 16.07 -3.38 2.39
C ALA A 118 15.10 -3.01 3.53
N ASP A 119 14.36 -3.99 4.07
CA ASP A 119 13.48 -3.79 5.22
C ASP A 119 14.27 -3.50 6.49
N ILE A 120 15.33 -4.27 6.74
CA ILE A 120 16.24 -4.04 7.87
C ILE A 120 16.85 -2.65 7.79
N ALA A 121 17.36 -2.24 6.63
CA ALA A 121 17.91 -0.89 6.42
C ALA A 121 16.86 0.24 6.52
N ALA A 122 15.59 -0.09 6.33
CA ALA A 122 14.45 0.80 6.52
C ALA A 122 13.91 0.78 7.97
N GLY A 123 14.52 0.01 8.87
CA GLY A 123 14.05 -0.15 10.26
C GLY A 123 12.79 -1.01 10.38
N ARG A 124 12.32 -1.63 9.31
CA ARG A 124 11.11 -2.47 9.29
C ARG A 124 11.43 -3.85 9.85
N LEU A 125 11.09 -4.05 11.12
CA LEU A 125 11.25 -5.32 11.85
C LEU A 125 9.88 -5.95 12.16
N PRO A 126 9.79 -7.28 12.30
CA PRO A 126 8.53 -7.95 12.64
C PRO A 126 7.94 -7.43 13.96
N GLY A 127 6.65 -7.09 13.93
CA GLY A 127 5.90 -6.58 15.09
C GLY A 127 4.72 -5.70 14.68
N TYR A 128 3.93 -5.29 15.67
CA TYR A 128 2.70 -4.52 15.42
C TYR A 128 2.95 -3.16 14.76
N GLY A 129 4.13 -2.56 14.97
CA GLY A 129 4.53 -1.34 14.28
C GLY A 129 4.62 -1.52 12.76
N LEU A 130 5.13 -2.67 12.30
CA LEU A 130 5.17 -2.98 10.87
C LEU A 130 3.75 -3.16 10.29
N ILE A 131 2.82 -3.72 11.07
CA ILE A 131 1.42 -3.85 10.66
C ILE A 131 0.80 -2.46 10.48
N THR A 132 1.05 -1.51 11.40
CA THR A 132 0.67 -0.10 11.22
C THR A 132 1.28 0.49 9.93
N ASN A 133 2.54 0.18 9.64
CA ASN A 133 3.21 0.61 8.41
C ASN A 133 2.57 0.03 7.13
N ILE A 134 2.14 -1.24 7.16
CA ILE A 134 1.40 -1.89 6.07
C ILE A 134 0.06 -1.19 5.83
N ILE A 135 -0.67 -0.87 6.91
CA ILE A 135 -2.03 -0.29 6.84
C ILE A 135 -2.00 1.15 6.32
N ASN A 136 -1.15 2.01 6.92
CA ASN A 136 -1.15 3.45 6.64
C ASN A 136 0.21 4.13 6.90
N GLY A 137 1.32 3.42 6.67
CA GLY A 137 2.65 3.90 7.02
C GLY A 137 3.04 5.22 6.35
N GLY A 138 2.53 5.50 5.15
CA GLY A 138 2.83 6.75 4.42
C GLY A 138 2.36 8.01 5.14
N LEU A 139 1.32 7.90 5.97
CA LEU A 139 0.72 8.99 6.72
C LEU A 139 1.07 8.95 8.22
N GLU A 140 1.38 7.78 8.77
CA GLU A 140 1.51 7.59 10.22
C GLU A 140 2.94 7.34 10.70
N CYS A 141 3.70 6.51 10.00
CA CYS A 141 5.03 6.07 10.43
C CYS A 141 6.13 7.10 10.15
N SER A 142 7.37 6.83 10.57
CA SER A 142 8.46 7.82 10.57
C SER A 142 8.12 9.09 11.38
N GLY A 143 7.33 8.92 12.45
CA GLY A 143 6.91 10.01 13.35
C GLY A 143 5.91 10.99 12.75
N ARG A 144 5.28 10.67 11.61
CA ARG A 144 4.37 11.58 10.88
C ARG A 144 3.07 11.84 11.61
N ASN A 145 2.49 10.82 12.26
CA ASN A 145 1.27 10.97 13.06
C ASN A 145 1.32 10.12 14.33
N VAL A 146 2.15 10.56 15.28
CA VAL A 146 2.35 9.87 16.56
C VAL A 146 1.03 9.60 17.30
N PRO A 147 0.08 10.55 17.44
CA PRO A 147 -1.18 10.28 18.14
C PRO A 147 -1.97 9.11 17.55
N GLN A 148 -2.05 9.02 16.22
CA GLN A 148 -2.77 7.91 15.55
C GLN A 148 -2.09 6.56 15.78
N VAL A 149 -0.75 6.51 15.72
CA VAL A 149 0.00 5.28 16.00
C VAL A 149 -0.18 4.85 17.46
N GLN A 150 -0.13 5.79 18.41
CA GLN A 150 -0.35 5.48 19.83
C GLN A 150 -1.77 4.99 20.11
N ASP A 151 -2.79 5.52 19.42
CA ASP A 151 -4.17 5.01 19.50
C ASP A 151 -4.24 3.55 19.04
N ARG A 152 -3.62 3.20 17.90
CA ARG A 152 -3.53 1.81 17.41
C ARG A 152 -2.84 0.89 18.41
N ILE A 153 -1.73 1.33 18.99
CA ILE A 153 -1.00 0.56 20.00
C ILE A 153 -1.88 0.37 21.24
N SER A 154 -2.60 1.40 21.68
CA SER A 154 -3.44 1.34 22.87
C SER A 154 -4.55 0.29 22.77
N PHE A 155 -5.23 0.18 21.62
CA PHE A 155 -6.20 -0.89 21.38
C PHE A 155 -5.55 -2.26 21.39
N TYR A 156 -4.40 -2.41 20.71
CA TYR A 156 -3.68 -3.67 20.65
C TYR A 156 -3.22 -4.16 22.02
N THR A 157 -2.59 -3.29 22.82
CA THR A 157 -2.13 -3.63 24.17
C THR A 157 -3.28 -3.88 25.13
N ARG A 158 -4.40 -3.16 24.97
CA ARG A 158 -5.62 -3.45 25.75
C ARG A 158 -6.13 -4.86 25.48
N TYR A 159 -6.21 -5.28 24.22
CA TYR A 159 -6.66 -6.63 23.87
C TYR A 159 -5.66 -7.70 24.32
N CYS A 160 -4.35 -7.45 24.19
CA CYS A 160 -3.34 -8.40 24.64
C CYS A 160 -3.31 -8.59 26.16
N GLY A 161 -3.66 -7.54 26.92
CA GLY A 161 -3.56 -7.52 28.38
C GLY A 161 -4.28 -8.68 29.09
N ASP A 162 -3.85 -8.93 30.32
CA ASP A 162 -4.25 -10.07 31.16
C ASP A 162 -5.77 -10.19 31.38
N GLU A 163 -6.49 -9.07 31.30
CA GLU A 163 -7.95 -9.04 31.49
C GLU A 163 -8.74 -9.55 30.29
N ILE A 164 -8.16 -9.56 29.08
CA ILE A 164 -8.86 -9.94 27.84
C ILE A 164 -8.30 -11.24 27.26
N PHE A 165 -7.02 -11.25 26.84
CA PHE A 165 -6.41 -12.43 26.24
C PHE A 165 -5.21 -12.99 27.02
N GLY A 166 -4.53 -12.17 27.82
CA GLY A 166 -3.36 -12.61 28.60
C GLY A 166 -2.22 -13.13 27.73
N VAL A 167 -1.88 -12.38 26.68
CA VAL A 167 -0.79 -12.69 25.75
C VAL A 167 0.21 -11.54 25.69
N ASP A 168 1.49 -11.87 25.48
CA ASP A 168 2.52 -10.86 25.26
C ASP A 168 2.26 -10.13 23.92
N PRO A 169 2.12 -8.78 23.89
CA PRO A 169 1.96 -8.02 22.66
C PRO A 169 3.18 -8.13 21.72
N GLY A 170 4.33 -8.56 22.23
CA GLY A 170 5.57 -8.74 21.49
C GLY A 170 6.39 -7.47 21.34
N SER A 171 7.49 -7.58 20.60
CA SER A 171 8.43 -6.48 20.33
C SER A 171 8.01 -5.63 19.12
N ASN A 172 8.68 -4.49 18.92
CA ASN A 172 8.51 -3.61 17.75
C ASN A 172 7.06 -3.13 17.55
N LEU A 173 6.43 -2.67 18.63
CA LEU A 173 5.04 -2.20 18.63
C LEU A 173 4.82 -0.88 17.88
N ASP A 174 5.87 -0.07 17.75
CA ASP A 174 5.83 1.26 17.13
C ASP A 174 6.53 1.27 15.75
N CYS A 175 6.19 2.25 14.93
CA CYS A 175 6.79 2.52 13.63
C CYS A 175 7.39 3.93 13.48
N ASP A 176 7.60 4.66 14.58
CA ASP A 176 8.24 5.98 14.64
C ASP A 176 9.58 6.07 13.89
N LYS A 177 10.38 5.01 13.88
CA LYS A 177 11.69 4.92 13.20
C LYS A 177 11.67 4.07 11.94
N GLN A 178 10.50 3.60 11.53
CA GLN A 178 10.35 2.78 10.33
C GLN A 178 10.07 3.65 9.11
N ARG A 179 10.81 3.41 8.03
CA ARG A 179 10.53 4.03 6.73
C ARG A 179 9.24 3.44 6.14
N PRO A 180 8.29 4.26 5.64
CA PRO A 180 7.09 3.76 5.00
C PRO A 180 7.39 2.92 3.77
N PHE A 181 6.60 1.88 3.49
CA PHE A 181 6.74 1.12 2.23
C PHE A 181 6.47 1.99 0.99
N ASN A 182 5.59 2.98 1.11
CA ASN A 182 5.15 3.82 -0.02
C ASN A 182 6.02 5.07 -0.21
N GLU A 183 7.06 5.28 0.63
CA GLU A 183 7.90 6.48 0.53
C GLU A 183 8.66 6.52 -0.80
N GLY A 184 8.40 7.54 -1.60
CA GLY A 184 8.97 7.70 -2.95
C GLY A 184 8.21 6.96 -4.06
N SER A 185 7.10 6.28 -3.74
CA SER A 185 6.21 5.66 -4.74
C SER A 185 5.03 6.58 -5.09
N ASN A 186 4.66 6.63 -6.38
CA ASN A 186 3.44 7.30 -6.84
C ASN A 186 2.18 6.42 -6.68
N VAL A 187 2.30 5.29 -5.96
CA VAL A 187 1.23 4.31 -5.76
C VAL A 187 0.86 4.34 -4.29
N PHE A 188 -0.25 5.00 -3.96
CA PHE A 188 -0.87 4.84 -2.66
C PHE A 188 -1.46 3.43 -2.62
N LEU A 189 -0.93 2.58 -1.73
CA LEU A 189 -1.46 1.25 -1.42
C LEU A 189 -1.97 1.20 0.03
N ASP A 190 -2.37 2.35 0.56
CA ASP A 190 -2.87 2.46 1.92
C ASP A 190 -4.37 2.18 1.89
N ALA A 191 -4.79 1.20 2.69
CA ALA A 191 -6.17 0.73 2.67
C ALA A 191 -7.11 1.62 3.49
N ALA A 192 -6.59 2.28 4.52
CA ALA A 192 -7.34 3.12 5.43
C ALA A 192 -6.93 4.59 5.25
N ILE A 193 -7.79 5.38 4.63
CA ILE A 193 -7.72 6.85 4.59
C ILE A 193 -9.05 7.40 5.07
#